data_AF-T1HWN6-F1
#
_entry.id   AF-T1HWN6-F1
#
_cell.length_a   1.000
_cell.length_b   1.000
_cell.length_c   1.000
_cell.angle_alpha   90.00
_cell.angle_beta   90.00
_cell.angle_gamma   90.00
#
_symmetry.space_group_name_H-M   'P 1'
#
loop_
_entity.id
_entity.type
_entity.pdbx_description
1 polymer ?
#
loop_
_entity_poly.entity_id
_entity_poly.type
_entity_poly.pdbx_seq_one_letter_code
_entity_poly.pdbx_strand_id
1 'polypeptide(L)'
;MGYFEAYRDEKKLLCSKCHAACLNGCMKAGHRGCVDCKKGWLMNPEKGCLDIDECASSVAPCKVNEFCVNNDGSHSCLACDNSCQGCHGDGPDMCDKCADGYALKDGLCINKQSTTSQDWTRYLTYLGLCIATCIIFQKNTIVASIIGLSVAVYVAVSEYMLNSLSNQNQLFQNSIDSLMRE
;
A
#
# COMPACT_ATOMS: atom_id res chain seq x y z
N MET A 1 -4.11 -25.83 31.89
CA MET A 1 -3.17 -26.60 31.04
C MET A 1 -2.68 -25.72 29.89
N GLY A 2 -1.74 -24.81 30.16
CA GLY A 2 -1.21 -23.87 29.15
C GLY A 2 0.31 -23.77 29.11
N TYR A 3 0.97 -24.66 29.86
CA TYR A 3 2.41 -24.76 29.97
C TYR A 3 2.79 -26.23 29.85
N PHE A 4 3.97 -26.50 29.30
CA PHE A 4 4.58 -27.82 29.26
C PHE A 4 5.91 -27.78 30.02
N GLU A 5 6.35 -28.94 30.49
CA GLU A 5 7.65 -29.10 31.11
C GLU A 5 8.73 -29.05 30.03
N ALA A 6 9.49 -27.95 30.00
CA ALA A 6 10.56 -27.76 29.03
C ALA A 6 11.90 -28.33 29.53
N TYR A 7 12.11 -28.34 30.84
CA TYR A 7 13.32 -28.88 31.46
C TYR A 7 13.09 -29.19 32.94
N ARG A 8 13.69 -30.27 33.46
CA ARG A 8 13.66 -30.65 34.87
C ARG A 8 15.02 -31.15 35.34
N ASP A 9 15.40 -30.70 36.53
CA ASP A 9 16.58 -31.12 37.29
C ASP A 9 16.22 -31.17 38.80
N GLU A 10 17.10 -31.69 39.66
CA GLU A 10 16.84 -31.92 41.09
C GLU A 10 16.41 -30.65 41.86
N LYS A 11 16.83 -29.47 41.38
CA LYS A 11 16.56 -28.17 42.02
C LYS A 11 15.66 -27.25 41.19
N LYS A 12 15.34 -27.60 39.94
CA LYS A 12 14.68 -26.68 39.01
C LYS A 12 13.72 -27.41 38.08
N LEU A 13 12.49 -26.91 38.04
CA LEU A 13 11.49 -27.24 37.03
C LEU A 13 11.24 -26.01 36.17
N LEU A 14 11.48 -26.11 34.86
CA LEU A 14 11.21 -25.07 33.89
C LEU A 14 9.93 -25.41 33.13
N CYS A 15 8.90 -24.58 33.34
CA CYS A 15 7.67 -24.65 32.58
C CYS A 15 7.69 -23.56 31.50
N SER A 16 7.41 -23.93 30.26
CA SER A 16 7.28 -22.99 29.14
C SER A 16 5.84 -22.96 28.64
N LYS A 17 5.40 -21.78 28.18
CA LYS A 17 4.03 -21.60 27.70
C LYS A 17 3.83 -22.38 26.40
N CYS A 18 2.63 -22.94 26.23
CA CYS A 18 2.20 -23.52 24.97
C CYS A 18 2.05 -22.46 23.87
N HIS A 19 2.06 -22.91 22.62
CA HIS A 19 1.75 -22.04 21.49
C HIS A 19 0.32 -21.47 21.61
N ALA A 20 0.09 -20.25 21.10
CA ALA A 20 -1.21 -19.59 21.19
C ALA A 20 -2.34 -20.41 20.57
N ALA A 21 -2.02 -21.22 19.56
CA ALA A 21 -2.93 -22.13 18.85
C ALA A 21 -3.46 -23.32 19.69
N CYS A 22 -2.85 -23.67 20.83
CA CYS A 22 -3.23 -24.90 21.55
C CYS A 22 -4.41 -24.68 22.50
N LEU A 23 -5.47 -25.49 22.40
CA LEU A 23 -6.67 -25.37 23.25
C LEU A 23 -6.54 -26.16 24.57
N ASN A 24 -6.11 -27.43 24.50
CA ASN A 24 -6.10 -28.37 25.62
C ASN A 24 -4.68 -28.71 26.14
N GLY A 25 -3.76 -27.75 26.04
CA GLY A 25 -2.37 -27.92 26.42
C GLY A 25 -1.47 -28.42 25.28
N CYS A 26 -0.21 -28.66 25.62
CA CYS A 26 0.82 -29.03 24.66
C CYS A 26 1.86 -29.97 25.27
N MET A 27 2.46 -30.81 24.43
CA MET A 27 3.52 -31.75 24.79
C MET A 27 4.92 -31.15 24.63
N LYS A 28 5.06 -30.18 23.71
CA LYS A 28 6.32 -29.52 23.37
C LYS A 28 6.06 -28.10 22.87
N ALA A 29 7.12 -27.32 22.68
CA ALA A 29 7.04 -25.99 22.10
C ALA A 29 6.50 -26.00 20.66
N GLY A 30 5.89 -24.89 20.25
CA GLY A 30 5.42 -24.65 18.90
C GLY A 30 4.07 -25.30 18.55
N HIS A 31 3.60 -25.03 17.33
CA HIS A 31 2.31 -25.47 16.80
C HIS A 31 2.17 -27.01 16.69
N ARG A 32 3.28 -27.73 16.48
CA ARG A 32 3.34 -29.21 16.47
C ARG A 32 3.17 -29.86 17.84
N GLY A 33 3.31 -29.10 18.91
CA GLY A 33 3.19 -29.64 20.26
C GLY A 33 1.77 -29.63 20.80
N CYS A 34 0.82 -29.02 20.11
CA CYS A 34 -0.55 -28.93 20.57
C CYS A 34 -1.22 -30.30 20.60
N VAL A 35 -1.94 -30.59 21.68
CA VAL A 35 -2.81 -31.78 21.77
C VAL A 35 -4.07 -31.57 20.93
N ASP A 36 -4.58 -30.35 20.95
CA ASP A 36 -5.77 -29.93 20.22
C ASP A 36 -5.65 -28.45 19.83
N CYS A 37 -6.31 -28.08 18.74
CA CYS A 37 -6.23 -26.74 18.16
C CYS A 37 -7.40 -25.87 18.60
N LYS A 38 -7.13 -24.58 18.85
CA LYS A 38 -8.19 -23.60 19.08
C LYS A 38 -8.99 -23.36 17.79
N LYS A 39 -10.18 -22.78 17.94
CA LYS A 39 -10.93 -22.24 16.80
C LYS A 39 -10.05 -21.24 16.02
N GLY A 40 -10.16 -21.26 14.69
CA GLY A 40 -9.27 -20.51 13.79
C GLY A 40 -7.99 -21.28 13.42
N TRP A 41 -7.80 -22.50 13.95
CA TRP A 41 -6.65 -23.34 13.64
C TRP A 41 -7.12 -24.74 13.22
N LEU A 42 -6.42 -25.34 12.25
CA LEU A 42 -6.66 -26.68 11.74
C LEU A 42 -5.54 -27.62 12.16
N MET A 43 -5.89 -28.77 12.74
CA MET A 43 -4.91 -29.80 13.10
C MET A 43 -4.37 -30.50 11.85
N ASN A 44 -3.10 -30.29 11.55
CA ASN A 44 -2.37 -31.01 10.51
C ASN A 44 -1.47 -32.10 11.15
N PRO A 45 -1.49 -33.36 10.66
CA PRO A 45 -0.70 -34.45 11.24
C PRO A 45 0.82 -34.21 11.27
N GLU A 46 1.36 -33.48 10.30
CA GLU A 46 2.80 -33.24 10.18
C GLU A 46 3.22 -31.89 10.77
N LYS A 47 2.39 -30.87 10.58
CA LYS A 47 2.71 -29.47 10.91
C LYS A 47 2.08 -28.96 12.22
N GLY A 48 1.18 -29.75 12.83
CA GLY A 48 0.45 -29.37 14.03
C GLY A 48 -0.70 -28.42 13.73
N CYS A 49 -1.04 -27.54 14.67
CA CYS A 49 -2.06 -26.52 14.45
C CYS A 49 -1.58 -25.48 13.44
N LEU A 50 -2.19 -25.48 12.26
CA LEU A 50 -2.00 -24.49 11.22
C LEU A 50 -3.10 -23.44 11.31
N ASP A 51 -2.75 -22.19 11.09
CA ASP A 51 -3.72 -21.11 11.02
C ASP A 51 -4.66 -21.31 9.83
N ILE A 52 -5.94 -21.01 10.01
CA ILE A 52 -6.93 -21.08 8.94
C ILE A 52 -6.94 -19.72 8.26
N ASP A 53 -6.50 -19.67 7.01
CA ASP A 53 -6.61 -18.45 6.21
C ASP A 53 -8.07 -18.24 5.78
N GLU A 54 -8.80 -17.47 6.58
CA GLU A 54 -10.20 -17.16 6.31
C GLU A 54 -10.35 -16.18 5.14
N CYS A 55 -9.30 -15.42 4.80
CA CYS A 55 -9.29 -14.50 3.67
C CYS A 55 -9.10 -15.23 2.32
N ALA A 56 -8.44 -16.38 2.32
CA ALA A 56 -8.31 -17.25 1.14
C ALA A 56 -9.55 -18.11 0.87
N SER A 57 -10.62 -17.97 1.67
CA SER A 57 -11.86 -18.71 1.50
C SER A 57 -12.66 -18.23 0.28
N SER A 58 -13.37 -19.15 -0.38
CA SER A 58 -14.29 -18.83 -1.49
C SER A 58 -15.46 -17.92 -1.07
N VAL A 59 -15.75 -17.84 0.22
CA VAL A 59 -16.79 -16.96 0.78
C VAL A 59 -16.11 -15.77 1.43
N ALA A 60 -16.38 -14.57 0.93
CA ALA A 60 -15.84 -13.33 1.48
C ALA A 60 -16.23 -13.21 2.98
N PRO A 61 -15.27 -13.18 3.92
CA PRO A 61 -15.57 -13.12 5.34
C PRO A 61 -15.99 -11.71 5.80
N CYS A 62 -15.64 -10.68 5.04
CA CYS A 62 -15.90 -9.28 5.36
C CYS A 62 -17.09 -8.69 4.60
N LYS A 63 -17.57 -7.52 5.04
CA LYS A 63 -18.70 -6.83 4.39
C LYS A 63 -18.26 -6.13 3.10
N VAL A 64 -19.23 -5.58 2.38
CA VAL A 64 -18.98 -4.69 1.24
C VAL A 64 -18.18 -3.47 1.71
N ASN A 65 -17.19 -3.04 0.91
CA ASN A 65 -16.24 -1.97 1.22
C ASN A 65 -15.35 -2.24 2.45
N GLU A 66 -15.12 -3.51 2.76
CA GLU A 66 -14.08 -3.95 3.70
C GLU A 66 -13.18 -4.96 2.99
N PHE A 67 -11.90 -4.95 3.34
CA PHE A 67 -10.95 -5.98 2.91
C PHE A 67 -10.53 -6.86 4.10
N CYS A 68 -10.22 -8.11 3.81
CA CYS A 68 -9.85 -9.11 4.80
C CYS A 68 -8.33 -9.11 5.03
N VAL A 69 -7.93 -9.15 6.30
CA VAL A 69 -6.54 -9.36 6.74
C VAL A 69 -6.50 -10.59 7.62
N ASN A 70 -5.75 -11.61 7.18
CA ASN A 70 -5.57 -12.84 7.92
C ASN A 70 -4.59 -12.62 9.09
N ASN A 71 -4.99 -12.99 10.30
CA ASN A 71 -4.18 -12.90 11.51
C ASN A 71 -4.04 -14.28 12.16
N ASP A 72 -3.03 -14.47 13.01
CA ASP A 72 -2.85 -15.75 13.70
C ASP A 72 -4.07 -16.11 14.59
N GLY A 73 -4.87 -17.07 14.13
CA GLY A 73 -6.05 -17.63 14.78
C GLY A 73 -7.35 -16.86 14.53
N SER A 74 -7.37 -15.88 13.64
CA SER A 74 -8.55 -15.04 13.34
C SER A 74 -8.34 -14.16 12.10
N HIS A 75 -9.36 -13.42 11.69
CA HIS A 75 -9.22 -12.38 10.67
C HIS A 75 -9.71 -11.03 11.19
N SER A 76 -9.21 -9.97 10.57
CA SER A 76 -9.72 -8.61 10.73
C SER A 76 -10.31 -8.12 9.42
N CYS A 77 -11.44 -7.42 9.51
CA CYS A 77 -12.02 -6.69 8.39
C CYS A 77 -11.71 -5.20 8.57
N LEU A 78 -11.00 -4.63 7.61
CA LEU A 78 -10.62 -3.22 7.60
C LEU A 78 -11.39 -2.50 6.51
N ALA A 79 -11.79 -1.25 6.79
CA ALA A 79 -12.51 -0.44 5.82
C ALA A 79 -11.59 -0.06 4.64
N CYS A 80 -12.16 -0.02 3.44
CA CYS A 80 -11.49 0.56 2.28
C CYS A 80 -11.22 2.05 2.44
N ASP A 81 -10.29 2.59 1.65
CA ASP A 81 -10.10 4.03 1.54
C ASP A 81 -11.40 4.70 1.04
N ASN A 82 -11.67 5.93 1.50
CA ASN A 82 -12.87 6.68 1.12
C ASN A 82 -12.95 7.00 -0.37
N SER A 83 -11.82 6.93 -1.08
CA SER A 83 -11.74 7.07 -2.53
C SER A 83 -12.15 5.81 -3.31
N CYS A 84 -12.41 4.69 -2.62
CA CYS A 84 -12.76 3.41 -3.23
C CYS A 84 -14.26 3.05 -3.11
N GLN A 85 -14.77 2.36 -4.12
CA GLN A 85 -16.02 1.60 -4.09
C GLN A 85 -15.67 0.11 -4.26
N GLY A 86 -15.21 -0.52 -3.18
CA GLY A 86 -14.61 -1.85 -3.15
C GLY A 86 -13.08 -1.79 -3.19
N CYS A 87 -12.41 -2.68 -2.45
CA CYS A 87 -10.95 -2.75 -2.39
C CYS A 87 -10.48 -4.16 -1.98
N HIS A 88 -9.22 -4.47 -2.31
CA HIS A 88 -8.54 -5.70 -1.91
C HIS A 88 -7.39 -5.46 -0.92
N GLY A 89 -7.19 -4.22 -0.47
CA GLY A 89 -6.10 -3.83 0.40
C GLY A 89 -6.27 -2.42 0.95
N ASP A 90 -5.28 -1.99 1.74
CA ASP A 90 -5.23 -0.64 2.27
C ASP A 90 -4.76 0.36 1.21
N GLY A 91 -5.29 1.58 1.26
CA GLY A 91 -4.89 2.68 0.39
C GLY A 91 -5.73 2.90 -0.88
N PRO A 92 -5.52 4.04 -1.56
CA PRO A 92 -6.28 4.45 -2.75
C PRO A 92 -5.82 3.79 -4.06
N ASP A 93 -4.75 2.98 -4.02
CA ASP A 93 -4.20 2.21 -5.14
C ASP A 93 -4.76 0.78 -5.23
N MET A 94 -5.37 0.29 -4.15
CA MET A 94 -5.94 -1.07 -4.07
C MET A 94 -7.46 -1.08 -4.24
N CYS A 95 -8.02 -0.07 -4.90
CA CYS A 95 -9.45 0.04 -5.18
C CYS A 95 -9.86 -0.81 -6.39
N ASP A 96 -11.03 -1.46 -6.29
CA ASP A 96 -11.66 -2.15 -7.43
C ASP A 96 -12.20 -1.14 -8.43
N LYS A 97 -12.76 -0.07 -7.87
CA LYS A 97 -13.33 1.05 -8.58
C LYS A 97 -13.20 2.30 -7.72
N CYS A 98 -12.94 3.45 -8.34
CA CYS A 98 -12.97 4.72 -7.62
C CYS A 98 -14.41 5.11 -7.26
N ALA A 99 -14.59 5.66 -6.05
CA ALA A 99 -15.81 6.23 -5.56
C ALA A 99 -16.21 7.51 -6.34
N ASP A 100 -17.45 7.96 -6.15
CA ASP A 100 -17.96 9.16 -6.79
C ASP A 100 -17.16 10.40 -6.38
N GLY A 101 -16.74 11.20 -7.37
CA GLY A 101 -15.89 12.38 -7.16
C GLY A 101 -14.39 12.10 -7.21
N TYR A 102 -13.99 10.83 -7.31
CA TYR A 102 -12.61 10.40 -7.52
C TYR A 102 -12.40 9.93 -8.96
N ALA A 103 -11.16 10.01 -9.45
CA ALA A 103 -10.75 9.55 -10.76
C ALA A 103 -9.45 8.75 -10.63
N LEU A 104 -9.37 7.64 -11.38
CA LEU A 104 -8.17 6.82 -11.44
C LEU A 104 -7.09 7.58 -12.22
N LYS A 105 -5.97 7.87 -11.55
CA LYS A 105 -4.79 8.48 -12.15
C LYS A 105 -3.56 7.76 -11.61
N ASP A 106 -2.75 7.20 -12.52
CA ASP A 106 -1.51 6.50 -12.20
C ASP A 106 -1.70 5.33 -11.21
N GLY A 107 -2.81 4.60 -11.35
CA GLY A 107 -3.16 3.49 -10.47
C GLY A 107 -3.78 3.92 -9.13
N LEU A 108 -3.92 5.22 -8.85
CA LEU A 108 -4.49 5.74 -7.61
C LEU A 108 -5.83 6.43 -7.86
N CYS A 109 -6.79 6.24 -6.94
CA CYS A 109 -8.02 7.01 -6.92
C CYS A 109 -7.81 8.37 -6.25
N ILE A 110 -7.70 9.43 -7.04
CA ILE A 110 -7.49 10.80 -6.54
C ILE A 110 -8.72 11.67 -6.76
N ASN A 111 -8.91 12.67 -5.89
CA ASN A 111 -10.04 13.59 -6.01
C ASN A 111 -9.94 14.42 -7.30
N LYS A 112 -11.05 14.52 -8.05
CA LYS A 112 -11.12 15.29 -9.31
C LYS A 112 -10.80 16.78 -9.16
N GLN A 113 -10.92 17.36 -7.96
CA GLN A 113 -10.57 18.76 -7.70
C GLN A 113 -9.06 18.94 -7.50
N SER A 114 -8.36 17.92 -6.99
CA SER A 114 -6.91 17.98 -6.77
C SER A 114 -6.12 18.01 -8.08
N THR A 115 -6.61 17.36 -9.13
CA THR A 115 -5.97 17.39 -10.46
C THR A 115 -5.92 18.80 -11.04
N THR A 116 -6.98 19.60 -10.85
CA THR A 116 -7.00 20.97 -11.37
C THR A 116 -6.10 21.90 -10.55
N SER A 117 -5.89 21.66 -9.26
CA SER A 117 -5.06 22.56 -8.43
C SER A 117 -3.56 22.32 -8.57
N GLN A 118 -3.11 21.09 -8.85
CA GLN A 118 -1.67 20.79 -8.89
C GLN A 118 -0.98 21.22 -10.20
N ASP A 119 -1.69 21.31 -11.32
CA ASP A 119 -1.09 21.74 -12.60
C ASP A 119 -0.68 23.22 -12.59
N TRP A 120 -1.41 24.09 -11.88
CA TRP A 120 -1.18 25.54 -11.92
C TRP A 120 0.00 25.99 -11.06
N THR A 121 0.35 25.24 -10.01
CA THR A 121 1.49 25.59 -9.15
C THR A 121 2.79 25.62 -9.95
N ARG A 122 2.94 24.72 -10.93
CA ARG A 122 4.11 24.64 -11.80
C ARG A 122 4.17 25.83 -12.77
N TYR A 123 3.04 26.27 -13.30
CA TYR A 123 2.98 27.48 -14.14
C TYR A 123 3.19 28.77 -13.34
N LEU A 124 2.70 28.83 -12.10
CA LEU A 124 2.90 29.98 -11.21
C LEU A 124 4.37 30.15 -10.82
N THR A 125 5.11 29.07 -10.58
CA THR A 125 6.56 29.16 -10.30
C THR A 125 7.33 29.62 -11.54
N TYR A 126 7.00 29.13 -12.74
CA TYR A 126 7.63 29.61 -13.98
C TYR A 126 7.38 31.09 -14.25
N LEU A 127 6.14 31.55 -14.04
CA LEU A 127 5.81 32.96 -14.15
C LEU A 127 6.63 33.80 -13.15
N GLY A 128 6.76 33.33 -11.90
CA GLY A 128 7.58 33.97 -10.88
C GLY A 128 9.06 34.09 -11.26
N LEU A 129 9.64 33.04 -11.85
CA LEU A 129 11.04 33.05 -12.31
C LEU A 129 11.26 34.07 -13.44
N CYS A 130 10.36 34.12 -14.43
CA CYS A 130 10.43 35.12 -15.49
C CYS A 130 10.33 36.55 -14.93
N ILE A 131 9.37 36.81 -14.02
CA ILE A 131 9.20 38.12 -13.38
C ILE A 131 10.46 38.53 -12.58
N ALA A 132 11.05 37.61 -11.82
CA ALA A 132 12.27 37.87 -11.07
C ALA A 132 13.45 38.27 -11.97
N THR A 133 13.63 37.61 -13.11
CA THR A 133 14.69 37.97 -14.08
C THR A 133 14.50 39.39 -14.66
N CYS A 134 13.25 39.81 -14.90
CA CYS A 134 12.95 41.16 -15.36
C CYS A 134 13.21 42.23 -14.29
N ILE A 135 12.96 41.93 -13.01
CA ILE A 135 13.17 42.88 -11.90
C ILE A 135 14.68 43.04 -11.58
N ILE A 136 15.47 41.96 -11.64
CA ILE A 136 16.89 41.99 -11.26
C ILE A 136 17.76 42.73 -12.30
N PHE A 137 17.43 42.63 -13.59
CA PHE A 137 18.25 43.16 -14.68
C PHE A 137 17.70 44.43 -15.33
N GLN A 138 17.07 45.31 -14.55
CA GLN A 138 16.46 46.56 -15.04
C GLN A 138 17.43 47.49 -15.78
N LYS A 139 18.73 47.43 -15.50
CA LYS A 139 19.74 48.29 -16.16
C LYS A 139 20.25 47.76 -17.50
N ASN A 140 20.04 46.49 -17.84
CA ASN A 140 20.51 45.93 -19.10
C ASN A 140 19.48 44.97 -19.70
N THR A 141 18.56 45.53 -20.48
CA THR A 141 17.47 44.81 -21.15
C THR A 141 17.94 43.71 -22.10
N ILE A 142 19.14 43.84 -22.68
CA ILE A 142 19.71 42.80 -23.56
C ILE A 142 20.06 41.54 -22.75
N VAL A 143 20.72 41.72 -21.60
CA VAL A 143 21.08 40.60 -20.71
C VAL A 143 19.82 39.96 -20.13
N ALA A 144 18.83 40.77 -19.74
CA ALA A 144 17.54 40.28 -19.25
C ALA A 144 16.84 39.39 -20.29
N SER A 145 16.84 39.80 -21.57
CA SER A 145 16.18 39.05 -22.66
C SER A 145 16.86 37.70 -22.93
N ILE A 146 18.20 37.65 -22.93
CA ILE A 146 18.96 36.42 -23.14
C ILE A 146 18.70 35.41 -22.02
N ILE A 147 18.70 35.87 -20.77
CA ILE A 147 18.45 35.01 -19.60
C ILE A 147 17.00 34.53 -19.61
N GLY A 148 16.04 35.43 -19.90
CA GLY A 148 14.63 35.07 -20.00
C GLY A 148 14.35 34.01 -21.06
N LEU A 149 14.93 34.16 -22.26
CA LEU A 149 14.84 33.16 -23.34
C LEU A 149 15.45 31.82 -22.93
N SER A 150 16.62 31.83 -22.28
CA SER A 150 17.28 30.61 -21.82
C SER A 150 16.44 29.85 -20.78
N VAL A 151 15.82 30.58 -19.83
CA VAL A 151 14.91 30.01 -18.84
C VAL A 151 13.65 29.45 -19.50
N ALA A 152 13.07 30.16 -20.47
CA ALA A 152 11.90 29.70 -21.21
C ALA A 152 12.16 28.41 -21.98
N VAL A 153 13.30 28.31 -22.67
CA VAL A 153 13.72 27.09 -23.37
C VAL A 153 13.93 25.94 -22.37
N TYR A 154 14.61 26.20 -21.25
CA TYR A 154 14.83 25.20 -20.21
C TYR A 154 13.50 24.65 -19.66
N VAL A 155 12.54 25.53 -19.35
CA VAL A 155 11.20 25.14 -18.88
C VAL A 155 10.49 24.29 -19.94
N ALA A 156 10.48 24.73 -21.20
CA ALA A 156 9.82 24.01 -22.29
C ALA A 156 10.41 22.59 -22.51
N VAL A 157 11.74 22.47 -22.49
CA VAL A 157 12.41 21.16 -22.62
C VAL A 157 12.13 20.28 -21.41
N SER A 158 12.18 20.84 -20.19
CA SER A 158 11.89 20.09 -18.96
C SER A 158 10.46 19.53 -18.96
N GLU A 159 9.49 20.34 -19.38
CA GLU A 159 8.09 19.94 -19.50
C GLU A 159 7.87 18.83 -20.53
N TYR A 160 8.49 18.97 -21.70
CA TYR A 160 8.44 17.95 -22.73
C TYR A 160 8.99 16.61 -22.21
N MET A 161 10.10 16.65 -21.49
CA MET A 161 10.72 15.46 -20.91
C MET A 161 9.88 14.84 -19.79
N LEU A 162 9.28 15.64 -18.90
CA LEU A 162 8.38 15.16 -17.85
C LEU A 162 7.12 14.50 -18.43
N ASN A 163 6.50 15.11 -19.46
CA ASN A 163 5.32 14.56 -20.11
C ASN A 163 5.66 13.25 -20.87
N SER A 164 6.83 13.19 -21.49
CA SER A 164 7.34 11.97 -22.12
C SER A 164 7.56 10.84 -21.11
N LEU A 165 8.21 11.13 -19.97
CA LEU A 165 8.43 10.18 -18.88
C LEU A 165 7.11 9.69 -18.25
N SER A 166 6.16 10.60 -18.03
CA SER A 166 4.80 10.29 -17.56
C SER A 166 4.10 9.30 -18.50
N ASN A 167 4.12 9.58 -19.81
CA ASN A 167 3.52 8.70 -20.82
C ASN A 167 4.23 7.34 -20.93
N GLN A 168 5.57 7.31 -20.79
CA GLN A 168 6.34 6.06 -20.77
C GLN A 168 6.00 5.20 -19.56
N ASN A 169 5.89 5.80 -18.37
CA ASN A 169 5.48 5.08 -17.16
C ASN A 169 4.05 4.55 -17.26
N GLN A 170 3.11 5.31 -17.84
CA GLN A 170 1.74 4.83 -18.10
C GLN A 170 1.70 3.67 -19.09
N LEU A 171 2.48 3.72 -20.18
CA LEU A 171 2.58 2.62 -21.14
C LEU A 171 3.16 1.36 -20.52
N PHE A 172 4.17 1.51 -19.65
CA PHE A 172 4.75 0.39 -18.92
C PHE A 172 3.77 -0.23 -17.93
N GLN A 173 3.06 0.59 -17.15
CA GLN A 173 2.05 0.11 -16.19
C GLN A 173 0.87 -0.59 -16.91
N ASN A 174 0.37 -0.01 -18.00
CA ASN A 174 -0.69 -0.63 -18.81
C ASN A 174 -0.24 -1.96 -19.44
N SER A 175 1.06 -2.10 -19.75
CA SER A 175 1.65 -3.35 -20.24
C SER A 175 1.81 -4.41 -19.13
N ILE A 176 2.07 -4.01 -17.89
CA ILE A 176 2.12 -4.92 -16.72
C ILE A 176 0.69 -5.38 -16.36
N ASP A 177 -0.28 -4.47 -16.35
CA ASP A 177 -1.68 -4.75 -16.00
C ASP A 177 -2.43 -5.64 -17.01
N SER A 178 -1.93 -5.71 -18.25
CA SER A 178 -2.43 -6.64 -19.27
C SER A 178 -1.83 -8.04 -19.13
N LEU A 179 -0.57 -8.13 -18.70
CA LEU A 179 0.10 -9.41 -18.42
C LEU A 179 -0.40 -10.07 -17.11
N MET A 180 -0.90 -9.29 -16.16
CA MET A 180 -1.46 -9.79 -14.89
C MET A 180 -2.96 -10.18 -15.00
N ARG A 181 -3.56 -10.03 -16.19
CA ARG A 181 -4.99 -10.31 -16.46
C ARG A 181 -5.23 -11.57 -17.30
N GLU A 182 -4.17 -12.30 -17.64
CA GLU A 182 -4.17 -13.66 -18.22
C GLU A 182 -3.81 -14.71 -17.15
#